data_AF-A0A645FL65-F1
#
_entry.id   AF-A0A645FL65-F1
#
_cell.length_a   1.000
_cell.length_b   1.000
_cell.length_c   1.000
_cell.angle_alpha   90.00
_cell.angle_beta   90.00
_cell.angle_gamma   90.00
#
_symmetry.space_group_name_H-M   'P 1'
#
loop_
_entity.id
_entity.type
_entity.pdbx_description
1 polymer ?
#
loop_
_entity_poly.entity_id
_entity_poly.type
_entity_poly.pdbx_seq_one_letter_code
_entity_poly.pdbx_strand_id
1 'polypeptide(L)'
;MPYTTQLVPMAAILSQLGKDVDNMGNKTKLMRWFWCGVFGELYGSANETRYALDIVQVVDWILKDGPEPKTIYDANFVPSRLHTLRTRNSAAYKGIYAILMDDNTRDWLSGTKIDISTYFSESIDIHHIFPVAWCEKNKNTISRDEYDSIINKTPLSGRTNRIVSGDAPSKYLDRIKKNVGVADDEFLEILKSHVVNPEFMYKDDFKGFFNDRKERILQKIEKAMGKAIMREQSLTEEGEYVNDEEFADETVDFS
;
A
#
# COMPACT_ATOMS: atom_id res chain seq x y z
N MET A 1 -10.45 -9.07 -4.97
CA MET A 1 -9.77 -10.18 -4.25
C MET A 1 -8.27 -10.15 -4.53
N PRO A 2 -7.40 -10.01 -3.52
CA PRO A 2 -5.96 -9.84 -3.71
C PRO A 2 -5.25 -11.02 -4.35
N TYR A 3 -5.58 -12.24 -3.92
CA TYR A 3 -4.87 -13.44 -4.33
C TYR A 3 -5.80 -14.64 -4.46
N THR A 4 -6.25 -14.95 -5.69
CA THR A 4 -7.24 -16.01 -5.93
C THR A 4 -6.69 -17.40 -5.64
N THR A 5 -5.41 -17.63 -5.90
CA THR A 5 -4.79 -18.94 -5.67
C THR A 5 -4.59 -19.26 -4.18
N GLN A 6 -4.39 -18.25 -3.33
CA GLN A 6 -4.32 -18.44 -1.87
C GLN A 6 -5.67 -18.86 -1.28
N LEU A 7 -6.79 -18.64 -1.99
CA LEU A 7 -8.10 -19.10 -1.55
C LEU A 7 -8.21 -20.63 -1.51
N VAL A 8 -7.42 -21.34 -2.32
CA VAL A 8 -7.42 -22.81 -2.35
C VAL A 8 -6.96 -23.39 -0.99
N PRO A 9 -5.74 -23.11 -0.48
CA PRO A 9 -5.37 -23.55 0.85
C PRO A 9 -6.25 -22.91 1.94
N MET A 10 -6.72 -21.67 1.77
CA MET A 10 -7.61 -21.04 2.75
C MET A 10 -8.92 -21.82 2.94
N ALA A 11 -9.55 -22.29 1.86
CA ALA A 11 -10.76 -23.09 1.93
C ALA A 11 -10.52 -24.44 2.65
N ALA A 12 -9.39 -25.09 2.36
CA ALA A 12 -9.01 -26.34 3.03
C ALA A 12 -8.71 -26.15 4.52
N ILE A 13 -8.04 -25.04 4.89
CA ILE A 13 -7.79 -24.66 6.28
C ILE A 13 -9.11 -24.38 6.99
N LEU A 14 -9.99 -23.55 6.42
CA LEU A 14 -11.30 -23.24 7.00
C LEU A 14 -12.16 -24.49 7.22
N SER A 15 -12.12 -25.44 6.28
CA SER A 15 -12.80 -26.73 6.41
C SER A 15 -12.30 -27.52 7.63
N GLN A 16 -10.99 -27.53 7.89
CA GLN A 16 -10.41 -28.20 9.06
C GLN A 16 -10.65 -27.45 10.38
N LEU A 17 -10.63 -26.11 10.36
CA LEU A 17 -10.93 -25.30 11.54
C LEU A 17 -12.40 -25.44 11.95
N GLY A 18 -13.32 -25.60 10.99
CA GLY A 18 -14.75 -25.68 11.28
C GLY A 18 -15.23 -24.47 12.09
N LYS A 19 -15.80 -24.70 13.26
CA LYS A 19 -16.29 -23.64 14.16
C LYS A 19 -15.17 -22.92 14.93
N ASP A 20 -13.97 -23.50 15.01
CA ASP A 20 -12.88 -22.91 15.77
C ASP A 20 -12.38 -21.60 15.14
N VAL A 21 -12.70 -21.33 13.86
CA VAL A 21 -12.38 -20.05 13.21
C VAL A 21 -13.17 -18.87 13.79
N ASP A 22 -14.32 -19.12 14.43
CA ASP A 22 -15.13 -18.08 15.07
C ASP A 22 -14.45 -17.51 16.32
N ASN A 23 -13.46 -18.23 16.88
CA ASN A 23 -12.59 -17.69 17.90
C ASN A 23 -11.75 -16.53 17.35
N MET A 24 -11.80 -15.39 18.03
CA MET A 24 -11.10 -14.18 17.61
C MET A 24 -9.59 -14.40 17.42
N GLY A 25 -8.92 -15.14 18.31
CA GLY A 25 -7.49 -15.44 18.20
C GLY A 25 -7.15 -16.30 16.99
N ASN A 26 -7.98 -17.31 16.70
CA ASN A 26 -7.81 -18.17 15.53
C ASN A 26 -8.01 -17.40 14.23
N LYS A 27 -9.03 -16.53 14.19
CA LYS A 27 -9.26 -15.62 13.06
C LYS A 27 -8.09 -14.67 12.86
N THR A 28 -7.52 -14.10 13.93
CA THR A 28 -6.34 -13.24 13.85
C THR A 28 -5.12 -13.98 13.30
N LYS A 29 -4.84 -15.20 13.78
CA LYS A 29 -3.76 -16.05 13.23
C LYS A 29 -3.98 -16.33 11.73
N LEU A 30 -5.18 -16.74 11.34
CA LEU A 30 -5.53 -17.00 9.93
C LEU A 30 -5.36 -15.75 9.06
N MET A 31 -5.84 -14.60 9.50
CA MET A 31 -5.70 -13.34 8.76
C MET A 31 -4.25 -12.89 8.65
N ARG A 32 -3.42 -13.09 9.68
CA ARG A 32 -1.98 -12.81 9.62
C ARG A 32 -1.30 -13.63 8.54
N TRP A 33 -1.58 -14.94 8.48
CA TRP A 33 -1.10 -15.81 7.40
C TRP A 33 -1.57 -15.33 6.02
N PHE A 34 -2.86 -14.98 5.89
CA PHE A 34 -3.43 -14.47 4.65
C PHE A 34 -2.67 -13.22 4.16
N TRP A 35 -2.54 -12.21 5.01
CA TRP A 35 -1.86 -10.96 4.67
C TRP A 35 -0.37 -11.13 4.39
N CYS A 36 0.32 -12.04 5.09
CA CYS A 36 1.70 -12.40 4.78
C CYS A 36 1.83 -12.99 3.37
N GLY A 37 0.90 -13.86 2.96
CA GLY A 37 0.86 -14.39 1.60
C GLY A 37 0.62 -13.32 0.53
N VAL A 38 -0.31 -12.39 0.80
CA VAL A 38 -0.66 -11.28 -0.10
C VAL A 38 0.51 -10.30 -0.26
N PHE A 39 1.05 -9.77 0.84
CA PHE A 39 2.08 -8.73 0.79
C PHE A 39 3.48 -9.28 0.53
N GLY A 40 3.75 -10.54 0.86
CA GLY A 40 4.94 -11.23 0.39
C GLY A 40 4.86 -11.70 -1.06
N GLU A 41 3.70 -11.54 -1.73
CA GLU A 41 3.42 -12.02 -3.09
C GLU A 41 3.80 -13.51 -3.31
N LEU A 42 3.65 -14.34 -2.26
CA LEU A 42 4.27 -15.68 -2.14
C LEU A 42 3.58 -16.79 -2.95
N TYR A 43 2.58 -16.43 -3.74
CA TYR A 43 1.71 -17.37 -4.45
C TYR A 43 1.76 -17.08 -5.98
N GLY A 44 2.79 -16.39 -6.48
CA GLY A 44 2.95 -15.96 -7.89
C GLY A 44 3.17 -17.09 -8.89
N SER A 45 3.85 -18.14 -8.46
CA SER A 45 4.31 -19.23 -9.33
C SER A 45 4.75 -20.43 -8.50
N ALA A 46 4.55 -21.64 -9.04
CA ALA A 46 4.99 -22.92 -8.43
C ALA A 46 4.52 -23.14 -6.98
N ASN A 47 3.22 -22.95 -6.72
CA ASN A 47 2.69 -22.87 -5.36
C ASN A 47 2.16 -24.17 -4.77
N GLU A 48 2.11 -25.28 -5.52
CA GLU A 48 1.47 -26.53 -5.06
C GLU A 48 2.10 -27.03 -3.75
N THR A 49 3.43 -27.00 -3.68
CA THR A 49 4.18 -27.32 -2.46
C THR A 49 3.82 -26.36 -1.32
N ARG A 50 3.67 -25.06 -1.60
CA ARG A 50 3.28 -24.07 -0.60
C ARG A 50 1.87 -24.33 -0.08
N TYR A 51 0.91 -24.69 -0.94
CA TYR A 51 -0.45 -25.03 -0.52
C TYR A 51 -0.46 -26.21 0.45
N ALA A 52 0.23 -27.29 0.08
CA ALA A 52 0.31 -28.49 0.91
C ALA A 52 0.94 -28.19 2.29
N LEU A 53 2.01 -27.39 2.30
CA LEU A 53 2.66 -26.95 3.54
C LEU A 53 1.75 -26.05 4.38
N ASP A 54 1.12 -25.05 3.78
CA ASP A 54 0.26 -24.09 4.49
C ASP A 54 -0.94 -24.77 5.12
N ILE A 55 -1.57 -25.72 4.43
CA ILE A 55 -2.74 -26.44 4.96
C ILE A 55 -2.38 -27.12 6.28
N VAL A 56 -1.23 -27.80 6.36
CA VAL A 56 -0.78 -28.48 7.57
C VAL A 56 -0.31 -27.47 8.63
N GLN A 57 0.60 -26.58 8.25
CA GLN A 57 1.25 -25.66 9.20
C GLN A 57 0.28 -24.66 9.82
N VAL A 58 -0.66 -24.12 9.04
CA VAL A 58 -1.63 -23.14 9.57
C VAL A 58 -2.63 -23.82 10.50
N VAL A 59 -3.11 -25.01 10.16
CA VAL A 59 -4.03 -25.77 11.04
C VAL A 59 -3.33 -26.15 12.34
N ASP A 60 -2.11 -26.69 12.27
CA ASP A 60 -1.34 -27.05 13.46
C ASP A 60 -1.01 -25.82 14.32
N TRP A 61 -0.66 -24.69 13.70
CA TRP A 61 -0.40 -23.44 14.42
C TRP A 61 -1.64 -22.89 15.12
N ILE A 62 -2.81 -23.02 14.51
CA ILE A 62 -4.07 -22.49 15.06
C ILE A 62 -4.64 -23.42 16.13
N LEU A 63 -4.76 -24.73 15.86
CA LEU A 63 -5.48 -25.67 16.74
C LEU A 63 -4.59 -26.36 17.77
N LYS A 64 -3.28 -26.44 17.53
CA LYS A 64 -2.34 -27.21 18.37
C LYS A 64 -1.23 -26.36 18.96
N ASP A 65 -1.31 -25.04 18.81
CA ASP A 65 -0.24 -24.09 19.17
C ASP A 65 1.13 -24.51 18.63
N GLY A 66 1.15 -25.02 17.39
CA GLY A 66 2.37 -25.40 16.67
C GLY A 66 3.27 -24.21 16.31
N PRO A 67 4.38 -24.44 15.60
CA PRO A 67 5.28 -23.37 15.16
C PRO A 67 4.61 -22.44 14.13
N GLU A 68 5.13 -21.21 14.02
CA GLU A 68 4.67 -20.24 13.02
C GLU A 68 4.84 -20.79 11.58
N PRO A 69 3.82 -20.68 10.70
CA PRO A 69 3.91 -21.15 9.32
C PRO A 69 5.03 -20.49 8.54
N LYS A 70 5.69 -21.27 7.67
CA LYS A 70 6.79 -20.80 6.83
C LYS A 70 6.40 -19.62 5.95
N THR A 71 5.16 -19.55 5.48
CA THR A 71 4.63 -18.41 4.72
C THR A 71 4.68 -17.09 5.49
N ILE A 72 4.45 -17.11 6.81
CA ILE A 72 4.60 -15.89 7.64
C ILE A 72 6.08 -15.55 7.77
N TYR A 73 6.94 -16.54 8.02
CA TYR A 73 8.38 -16.34 8.12
C TYR A 73 8.98 -15.73 6.83
N ASP A 74 8.70 -16.35 5.68
CA ASP A 74 9.19 -15.94 4.35
C ASP A 74 8.67 -14.57 3.90
N ALA A 75 7.51 -14.15 4.41
CA ALA A 75 6.88 -12.92 3.95
C ALA A 75 7.69 -11.69 4.37
N ASN A 76 8.03 -10.87 3.37
CA ASN A 76 8.69 -9.60 3.53
C ASN A 76 8.10 -8.59 2.53
N PHE A 77 7.89 -7.34 2.96
CA PHE A 77 7.45 -6.26 2.08
C PHE A 77 8.52 -5.18 2.02
N VAL A 78 9.01 -4.88 0.83
CA VAL A 78 10.04 -3.84 0.62
C VAL A 78 9.37 -2.50 0.31
N PRO A 79 9.69 -1.38 1.01
CA PRO A 79 9.03 -0.09 0.80
C PRO A 79 9.04 0.43 -0.64
N SER A 80 10.13 0.22 -1.37
CA SER A 80 10.27 0.60 -2.78
C SER A 80 9.22 -0.07 -3.68
N ARG A 81 8.65 -1.22 -3.27
CA ARG A 81 7.56 -1.89 -3.98
C ARG A 81 6.38 -0.95 -4.20
N LEU A 82 6.03 -0.08 -3.26
CA LEU A 82 4.91 0.87 -3.41
C LEU A 82 5.03 1.76 -4.67
N HIS A 83 6.24 2.15 -5.06
CA HIS A 83 6.49 2.97 -6.26
C HIS A 83 6.18 2.21 -7.56
N THR A 84 6.35 0.89 -7.54
CA THR A 84 6.16 0.02 -8.71
C THR A 84 4.71 -0.48 -8.86
N LEU A 85 3.87 -0.32 -7.83
CA LEU A 85 2.47 -0.75 -7.85
C LEU A 85 1.59 0.25 -8.64
N ARG A 86 1.70 0.21 -9.97
CA ARG A 86 1.01 1.16 -10.86
C ARG A 86 -0.31 0.64 -11.40
N THR A 87 -0.42 -0.67 -11.60
CA THR A 87 -1.60 -1.33 -12.17
C THR A 87 -2.20 -2.34 -11.20
N ARG A 88 -3.46 -2.69 -11.45
CA ARG A 88 -4.32 -3.46 -10.53
C ARG A 88 -4.04 -4.95 -10.51
N ASN A 89 -2.93 -5.39 -11.11
CA ASN A 89 -2.71 -6.80 -11.41
C ASN A 89 -2.14 -7.56 -10.21
N SER A 90 -1.26 -6.91 -9.44
CA SER A 90 -0.49 -7.57 -8.39
C SER A 90 -1.29 -7.83 -7.11
N ALA A 91 -0.81 -8.79 -6.32
CA ALA A 91 -1.33 -9.12 -5.00
C ALA A 91 -1.39 -7.88 -4.11
N ALA A 92 -0.22 -7.24 -4.01
CA ALA A 92 0.03 -6.17 -3.07
C ALA A 92 -0.83 -4.96 -3.40
N TYR A 93 -1.03 -4.66 -4.70
CA TYR A 93 -1.91 -3.58 -5.12
C TYR A 93 -3.34 -3.79 -4.61
N LYS A 94 -3.88 -4.97 -4.89
CA LYS A 94 -5.24 -5.32 -4.47
C LYS A 94 -5.35 -5.46 -2.94
N GLY A 95 -4.27 -5.88 -2.27
CA GLY A 95 -4.17 -5.97 -0.81
C GLY A 95 -4.22 -4.62 -0.14
N ILE A 96 -3.43 -3.65 -0.62
CA ILE A 96 -3.47 -2.26 -0.14
C ILE A 96 -4.89 -1.70 -0.33
N TYR A 97 -5.49 -1.92 -1.49
CA TYR A 97 -6.84 -1.47 -1.76
C TYR A 97 -7.88 -2.06 -0.79
N ALA A 98 -7.78 -3.36 -0.50
CA ALA A 98 -8.65 -4.03 0.46
C ALA A 98 -8.50 -3.46 1.89
N ILE A 99 -7.26 -3.16 2.32
CA ILE A 99 -7.00 -2.50 3.60
C ILE A 99 -7.63 -1.10 3.62
N LEU A 100 -7.47 -0.31 2.56
CA LEU A 100 -8.07 1.03 2.50
C LEU A 100 -9.59 0.97 2.63
N MET A 101 -10.26 0.04 1.94
CA MET A 101 -11.71 -0.14 2.03
C MET A 101 -12.19 -0.58 3.43
N ASP A 102 -11.38 -1.37 4.15
CA ASP A 102 -11.70 -1.82 5.51
C ASP A 102 -11.71 -0.65 6.51
N ASP A 103 -10.81 0.33 6.34
CA ASP A 103 -10.66 1.52 7.19
C ASP A 103 -11.74 2.60 7.00
N ASN A 104 -12.95 2.20 6.61
CA ASN A 104 -14.09 3.10 6.45
C ASN A 104 -13.81 4.24 5.45
N THR A 105 -13.10 3.94 4.37
CA THR A 105 -12.90 4.86 3.24
C THR A 105 -14.26 5.33 2.70
N ARG A 106 -14.45 6.64 2.54
CA ARG A 106 -15.73 7.27 2.15
C ARG A 106 -15.57 8.15 0.93
N ASP A 107 -16.46 8.04 -0.05
CA ASP A 107 -16.42 8.93 -1.23
C ASP A 107 -16.46 10.42 -0.81
N TRP A 108 -15.57 11.22 -1.39
CA TRP A 108 -15.37 12.62 -0.96
C TRP A 108 -16.59 13.52 -1.15
N LEU A 109 -17.51 13.16 -2.05
CA LEU A 109 -18.69 13.97 -2.33
C LEU A 109 -19.92 13.45 -1.61
N SER A 110 -20.19 12.14 -1.67
CA SER A 110 -21.39 11.57 -1.07
C SER A 110 -21.22 11.23 0.42
N GLY A 111 -19.98 11.07 0.89
CA GLY A 111 -19.68 10.53 2.21
C GLY A 111 -20.02 9.04 2.36
N THR A 112 -20.52 8.39 1.30
CA THR A 112 -20.89 6.98 1.31
C THR A 112 -19.63 6.13 1.49
N LYS A 113 -19.70 5.12 2.37
CA LYS A 113 -18.63 4.15 2.53
C LYS A 113 -18.36 3.43 1.20
N ILE A 114 -17.09 3.34 0.83
CA ILE A 114 -16.64 2.58 -0.33
C ILE A 114 -16.43 1.14 0.11
N ASP A 115 -17.38 0.28 -0.25
CA ASP A 115 -17.32 -1.16 -0.03
C ASP A 115 -17.70 -1.92 -1.31
N ILE A 116 -17.77 -3.26 -1.22
CA ILE A 116 -18.08 -4.11 -2.37
C ILE A 116 -19.44 -3.77 -3.00
N SER A 117 -20.44 -3.40 -2.18
CA SER A 117 -21.78 -3.08 -2.66
C SER A 117 -21.81 -1.75 -3.42
N THR A 118 -21.15 -0.73 -2.89
CA THR A 118 -21.12 0.60 -3.51
C THR A 118 -20.16 0.66 -4.70
N TYR A 119 -19.15 -0.22 -4.74
CA TYR A 119 -18.18 -0.32 -5.83
C TYR A 119 -18.84 -0.45 -7.20
N PHE A 120 -19.84 -1.33 -7.32
CA PHE A 120 -20.55 -1.56 -8.58
C PHE A 120 -21.62 -0.51 -8.86
N SER A 121 -22.37 -0.07 -7.86
CA SER A 121 -23.49 0.87 -8.06
C SER A 121 -23.03 2.29 -8.36
N GLU A 122 -21.92 2.74 -7.79
CA GLU A 122 -21.42 4.11 -7.93
C GLU A 122 -20.29 4.26 -8.96
N SER A 123 -19.98 3.19 -9.70
CA SER A 123 -18.85 3.15 -10.64
C SER A 123 -17.55 3.60 -9.96
N ILE A 124 -17.26 3.04 -8.79
CA ILE A 124 -16.03 3.38 -8.06
C ILE A 124 -14.84 2.95 -8.91
N ASP A 125 -13.90 3.87 -9.09
CA ASP A 125 -12.66 3.58 -9.79
C ASP A 125 -11.46 4.21 -9.08
N ILE A 126 -10.26 3.78 -9.47
CA ILE A 126 -9.01 4.22 -8.85
C ILE A 126 -8.46 5.41 -9.61
N HIS A 127 -8.36 6.54 -8.92
CA HIS A 127 -7.95 7.82 -9.48
C HIS A 127 -6.74 8.39 -8.76
N HIS A 128 -6.01 9.24 -9.48
CA HIS A 128 -4.87 9.96 -8.93
C HIS A 128 -5.36 11.07 -7.98
N ILE A 129 -4.78 11.15 -6.79
CA ILE A 129 -5.08 12.19 -5.80
C ILE A 129 -4.54 13.54 -6.28
N PHE A 130 -3.27 13.57 -6.67
CA PHE A 130 -2.71 14.64 -7.48
C PHE A 130 -2.86 14.25 -8.97
N PRO A 131 -3.73 14.93 -9.74
CA PRO A 131 -4.02 14.50 -11.10
C PRO A 131 -2.80 14.54 -12.03
N VAL A 132 -2.73 13.62 -12.98
CA VAL A 132 -1.64 13.51 -13.96
C VAL A 132 -1.39 14.84 -14.67
N ALA A 133 -2.45 15.49 -15.15
CA ALA A 133 -2.36 16.80 -15.83
C ALA A 133 -1.81 17.92 -14.94
N TRP A 134 -1.93 17.82 -13.60
CA TRP A 134 -1.26 18.72 -12.68
C TRP A 134 0.21 18.34 -12.52
N CYS A 135 0.51 17.06 -12.29
CA CYS A 135 1.88 16.55 -12.11
C CYS A 135 2.80 16.85 -13.29
N GLU A 136 2.29 16.74 -14.52
CA GLU A 136 3.05 16.93 -15.77
C GLU A 136 3.32 18.40 -16.13
N LYS A 137 2.75 19.37 -15.40
CA LYS A 137 3.07 20.79 -15.63
C LYS A 137 4.54 21.05 -15.33
N ASN A 138 5.21 21.78 -16.22
CA ASN A 138 6.64 22.13 -16.11
C ASN A 138 7.06 22.77 -14.77
N LYS A 139 6.13 23.39 -14.05
CA LYS A 139 6.40 24.00 -12.73
C LYS A 139 6.40 23.00 -11.56
N ASN A 140 5.83 21.80 -11.76
CA ASN A 140 5.67 20.79 -10.71
C ASN A 140 6.70 19.67 -10.87
N THR A 141 7.06 19.29 -12.11
CA THR A 141 8.14 18.33 -12.43
C THR A 141 8.11 17.06 -11.58
N ILE A 142 6.93 16.45 -11.44
CA ILE A 142 6.77 15.19 -10.71
C ILE A 142 7.02 14.03 -11.68
N SER A 143 7.86 13.07 -11.28
CA SER A 143 8.18 11.93 -12.13
C SER A 143 6.97 11.01 -12.32
N ARG A 144 6.88 10.34 -13.46
CA ARG A 144 5.84 9.33 -13.72
C ARG A 144 5.86 8.21 -12.69
N ASP A 145 7.04 7.83 -12.24
CA ASP A 145 7.22 6.77 -11.26
C ASP A 145 6.60 7.12 -9.91
N GLU A 146 6.56 8.40 -9.54
CA GLU A 146 5.87 8.87 -8.34
C GLU A 146 4.38 9.04 -8.60
N TYR A 147 3.98 9.80 -9.62
CA TYR A 147 2.56 10.12 -9.80
C TYR A 147 1.72 8.89 -10.17
N ASP A 148 2.26 7.89 -10.88
CA ASP A 148 1.54 6.66 -11.24
C ASP A 148 1.60 5.57 -10.15
N SER A 149 2.38 5.76 -9.09
CA SER A 149 2.45 4.80 -7.99
C SER A 149 1.12 4.67 -7.23
N ILE A 150 0.96 3.58 -6.46
CA ILE A 150 -0.23 3.39 -5.62
C ILE A 150 -0.36 4.46 -4.53
N ILE A 151 0.75 5.09 -4.15
CA ILE A 151 0.79 6.13 -3.13
C ILE A 151 -0.07 7.31 -3.57
N ASN A 152 -0.02 7.71 -4.84
CA ASN A 152 -0.85 8.80 -5.36
C ASN A 152 -2.24 8.33 -5.84
N LYS A 153 -2.73 7.14 -5.47
CA LYS A 153 -3.99 6.58 -5.98
C LYS A 153 -4.99 6.29 -4.88
N THR A 154 -6.27 6.48 -5.18
CA THR A 154 -7.37 6.31 -4.23
C THR A 154 -8.68 5.95 -4.93
N PRO A 155 -9.57 5.14 -4.33
CA PRO A 155 -10.92 4.95 -4.86
C PRO A 155 -11.75 6.21 -4.75
N LEU A 156 -12.45 6.58 -5.80
CA LEU A 156 -13.52 7.60 -5.78
C LEU A 156 -14.65 7.17 -6.71
N SER A 157 -15.85 7.66 -6.46
CA SER A 157 -16.94 7.51 -7.43
C SER A 157 -16.65 8.27 -8.72
N GLY A 158 -17.23 7.80 -9.83
CA GLY A 158 -17.15 8.52 -11.09
C GLY A 158 -17.71 9.95 -11.02
N ARG A 159 -18.68 10.20 -10.13
CA ARG A 159 -19.24 11.55 -9.87
C ARG A 159 -18.19 12.44 -9.21
N THR A 160 -17.51 11.97 -8.18
CA THR A 160 -16.45 12.70 -7.48
C THR A 160 -15.25 12.96 -8.40
N ASN A 161 -14.84 11.97 -9.17
CA ASN A 161 -13.71 12.11 -10.11
C ASN A 161 -13.94 13.21 -11.17
N ARG A 162 -15.19 13.42 -11.62
CA ARG A 162 -15.52 14.54 -12.53
C ARG A 162 -15.26 15.91 -11.90
N ILE A 163 -15.39 16.04 -10.58
CA ILE A 163 -15.12 17.29 -9.85
C ILE A 163 -13.60 17.48 -9.64
N VAL A 164 -12.86 16.39 -9.40
CA VAL A 164 -11.40 16.39 -9.27
C VAL A 164 -10.73 16.99 -10.50
N SER A 165 -11.15 16.55 -11.69
CA SER A 165 -10.63 17.01 -12.99
C SER A 165 -9.09 16.87 -13.11
N GLY A 166 -8.42 17.80 -13.80
CA GLY A 166 -6.95 17.86 -13.95
C GLY A 166 -6.29 18.95 -13.10
N ASP A 167 -7.02 19.50 -12.12
CA ASP A 167 -6.56 20.60 -11.28
C ASP A 167 -5.78 20.14 -10.05
N ALA A 168 -5.14 21.09 -9.38
CA ALA A 168 -4.46 20.86 -8.12
C ALA A 168 -5.45 20.46 -7.00
N PRO A 169 -5.03 19.66 -6.01
CA PRO A 169 -5.86 19.33 -4.85
C PRO A 169 -6.49 20.53 -4.16
N SER A 170 -5.74 21.61 -3.90
CA SER A 170 -6.27 22.84 -3.32
C SER A 170 -7.54 23.34 -4.03
N LYS A 171 -7.53 23.31 -5.37
CA LYS A 171 -8.63 23.81 -6.21
C LYS A 171 -9.82 22.88 -6.24
N TYR A 172 -9.60 21.57 -6.42
CA TYR A 172 -10.74 20.66 -6.51
C TYR A 172 -11.36 20.41 -5.13
N LEU A 173 -10.58 20.47 -4.04
CA LEU A 173 -11.09 20.34 -2.68
C LEU A 173 -12.06 21.47 -2.36
N ASP A 174 -11.76 22.71 -2.77
CA ASP A 174 -12.70 23.84 -2.65
C ASP A 174 -14.01 23.60 -3.41
N ARG A 175 -13.93 22.96 -4.59
CA ARG A 175 -15.13 22.60 -5.36
C ARG A 175 -15.94 21.50 -4.68
N ILE A 176 -15.29 20.43 -4.21
CA ILE A 176 -15.97 19.33 -3.51
C ILE A 176 -16.62 19.87 -2.24
N LYS A 177 -15.90 20.67 -1.44
CA LYS A 177 -16.38 21.28 -0.21
C LYS A 177 -17.65 22.13 -0.41
N LYS A 178 -17.76 22.85 -1.53
CA LYS A 178 -18.98 23.61 -1.87
C LYS A 178 -20.21 22.72 -2.17
N ASN A 179 -20.00 21.44 -2.47
CA ASN A 179 -21.04 20.51 -2.90
C ASN A 179 -21.34 19.39 -1.88
N VAL A 180 -20.49 19.20 -0.86
CA VAL A 180 -20.64 18.11 0.13
C VAL A 180 -21.71 18.41 1.18
N GLY A 181 -21.96 19.69 1.50
CA GLY A 181 -23.03 20.10 2.42
C GLY A 181 -22.83 19.72 3.89
N VAL A 182 -21.61 19.34 4.29
CA VAL A 182 -21.23 19.02 5.68
C VAL A 182 -20.28 20.05 6.27
N ALA A 183 -20.08 20.00 7.60
CA ALA A 183 -19.11 20.85 8.28
C ALA A 183 -17.66 20.53 7.86
N ASP A 184 -16.78 21.52 8.02
CA ASP A 184 -15.37 21.42 7.64
C ASP A 184 -14.67 20.22 8.29
N ASP A 185 -14.86 20.03 9.59
CA ASP A 185 -14.23 18.93 10.33
C ASP A 185 -14.69 17.56 9.80
N GLU A 186 -15.98 17.43 9.45
CA GLU A 186 -16.51 16.19 8.88
C GLU A 186 -15.91 15.91 7.49
N PHE A 187 -15.76 16.94 6.65
CA PHE A 187 -15.10 16.78 5.36
C PHE A 187 -13.63 16.38 5.51
N LEU A 188 -12.91 16.94 6.49
CA LEU A 188 -11.54 16.53 6.81
C LEU A 188 -11.46 15.06 7.25
N GLU A 189 -12.43 14.57 8.03
CA GLU A 189 -12.51 13.15 8.40
C GLU A 189 -12.85 12.24 7.21
N ILE A 190 -13.61 12.72 6.23
CA ILE A 190 -13.82 11.99 4.97
C ILE A 190 -12.50 11.88 4.22
N LEU A 191 -11.74 12.97 4.06
CA LEU A 191 -10.43 12.92 3.41
C LEU A 191 -9.49 11.96 4.14
N LYS A 192 -9.32 12.10 5.45
CA LYS A 192 -8.43 11.25 6.27
C LYS A 192 -8.74 9.76 6.17
N SER A 193 -10.00 9.39 5.90
CA SER A 193 -10.39 7.97 5.68
C SER A 193 -9.63 7.32 4.52
N HIS A 194 -9.15 8.11 3.55
CA HIS A 194 -8.32 7.62 2.46
C HIS A 194 -6.84 7.50 2.80
N VAL A 195 -6.41 7.74 4.04
CA VAL A 195 -4.99 7.75 4.42
C VAL A 195 -4.25 8.91 3.76
N VAL A 196 -4.83 10.10 3.81
CA VAL A 196 -4.17 11.36 3.43
C VAL A 196 -4.10 12.29 4.64
N ASN A 197 -3.09 13.16 4.64
CA ASN A 197 -3.11 14.37 5.43
C ASN A 197 -3.69 15.52 4.56
N PRO A 198 -4.86 16.07 4.91
CA PRO A 198 -5.48 17.16 4.15
C PRO A 198 -4.61 18.41 4.04
N GLU A 199 -3.72 18.68 5.00
CA GLU A 199 -2.86 19.87 5.00
C GLU A 199 -1.97 19.92 3.75
N PHE A 200 -1.33 18.80 3.40
CA PHE A 200 -0.50 18.71 2.20
C PHE A 200 -1.32 18.86 0.92
N MET A 201 -2.56 18.38 0.92
CA MET A 201 -3.46 18.53 -0.23
C MET A 201 -3.86 20.00 -0.42
N TYR A 202 -4.26 20.71 0.64
CA TYR A 202 -4.61 22.13 0.54
C TYR A 202 -3.43 23.04 0.15
N LYS A 203 -2.19 22.62 0.47
CA LYS A 203 -0.95 23.32 0.08
C LYS A 203 -0.42 22.92 -1.30
N ASP A 204 -1.06 21.97 -1.98
CA ASP A 204 -0.54 21.31 -3.19
C ASP A 204 0.89 20.74 -3.00
N ASP A 205 1.25 20.37 -1.77
CA ASP A 205 2.55 19.82 -1.41
C ASP A 205 2.60 18.33 -1.73
N PHE A 206 2.95 18.01 -2.97
CA PHE A 206 3.07 16.62 -3.43
C PHE A 206 4.09 15.82 -2.61
N LYS A 207 5.25 16.39 -2.28
CA LYS A 207 6.33 15.66 -1.60
C LYS A 207 5.95 15.33 -0.15
N GLY A 208 5.40 16.30 0.57
CA GLY A 208 4.88 16.09 1.92
C GLY A 208 3.77 15.05 1.94
N PHE A 209 2.80 15.18 1.02
CA PHE A 209 1.73 14.20 0.82
C PHE A 209 2.27 12.79 0.56
N PHE A 210 3.21 12.67 -0.39
CA PHE A 210 3.72 11.40 -0.85
C PHE A 210 4.44 10.64 0.26
N ASN A 211 5.31 11.33 1.00
CA ASN A 211 6.08 10.73 2.10
C ASN A 211 5.19 10.34 3.29
N ASP A 212 4.27 11.23 3.71
CA ASP A 212 3.34 10.94 4.80
C ASP A 212 2.41 9.76 4.46
N ARG A 213 1.82 9.77 3.26
CA ARG A 213 0.94 8.68 2.82
C ARG A 213 1.69 7.37 2.62
N LYS A 214 2.91 7.41 2.07
CA LYS A 214 3.78 6.22 1.95
C LYS A 214 3.97 5.57 3.32
N GLU A 215 4.38 6.33 4.33
CA GLU A 215 4.62 5.79 5.67
C GLU A 215 3.33 5.24 6.31
N ARG A 216 2.21 5.95 6.19
CA ARG A 216 0.92 5.47 6.72
C ARG A 216 0.45 4.18 6.04
N ILE A 217 0.67 4.02 4.73
CA ILE A 217 0.37 2.77 4.02
C ILE A 217 1.28 1.64 4.54
N LEU A 218 2.58 1.90 4.74
CA LEU A 218 3.51 0.92 5.30
C LEU A 218 3.06 0.45 6.69
N GLN A 219 2.68 1.37 7.58
CA GLN A 219 2.17 1.03 8.91
C GLN A 219 0.94 0.14 8.88
N LYS A 220 0.04 0.35 7.90
CA LYS A 220 -1.12 -0.53 7.71
C LYS A 220 -0.73 -1.92 7.21
N ILE A 221 0.24 -2.00 6.30
CA ILE A 221 0.80 -3.28 5.85
C ILE A 221 1.45 -4.03 7.02
N GLU A 222 2.25 -3.34 7.85
CA GLU A 222 2.87 -3.92 9.05
C GLU A 222 1.83 -4.49 10.01
N LYS A 223 0.77 -3.73 10.28
CA LYS A 223 -0.35 -4.16 11.13
C LYS A 223 -1.02 -5.41 10.56
N ALA A 224 -1.26 -5.45 9.25
CA ALA A 224 -1.91 -6.57 8.58
C ALA A 224 -1.04 -7.84 8.60
N MET A 225 0.27 -7.70 8.35
CA MET A 225 1.22 -8.81 8.38
C MET A 225 1.62 -9.22 9.81
N GLY A 226 1.41 -8.36 10.80
CA GLY A 226 1.97 -8.54 12.13
C GLY A 226 3.51 -8.64 12.10
N LYS A 227 4.15 -7.86 11.22
CA LYS A 227 5.61 -7.85 10.99
C LYS A 227 6.07 -6.42 10.77
N ALA A 228 7.25 -6.08 11.31
CA ALA A 228 7.89 -4.82 11.01
C ALA A 228 8.46 -4.83 9.59
N ILE A 229 8.35 -3.70 8.90
CA ILE A 229 8.99 -3.44 7.61
C ILE A 229 10.25 -2.63 7.88
N MET A 230 11.40 -3.09 7.40
CA MET A 230 12.62 -2.28 7.46
C MET A 230 12.46 -1.08 6.52
N ARG A 231 12.61 0.12 7.07
CA ARG A 231 12.72 1.34 6.27
C ARG A 231 14.16 1.39 5.78
N GLU A 232 14.36 1.73 4.52
CA GLU A 232 15.70 2.06 4.03
C GLU A 232 16.21 3.23 4.90
N GLN A 233 17.19 2.97 5.75
CA GLN A 233 17.98 4.06 6.32
C GLN A 233 18.69 4.71 5.14
N SER A 234 18.58 6.03 5.01
CA SER A 234 19.43 6.79 4.10
C SER A 234 20.88 6.43 4.43
N LEU A 235 21.54 5.71 3.53
CA LEU A 235 22.99 5.57 3.56
C LEU A 235 23.55 6.99 3.42
N THR A 236 23.98 7.59 4.53
CA THR A 236 24.96 8.67 4.48
C THR A 236 26.26 8.02 4.04
N GLU A 237 26.56 8.09 2.75
CA GLU A 237 27.88 7.79 2.21
C GLU A 237 28.85 8.88 2.70
N GLU A 238 29.32 8.79 3.94
CA GLU A 238 30.58 9.41 4.35
C GLU A 238 31.71 8.47 3.94
N GLY A 239 32.08 8.55 2.67
CA GLY A 239 33.31 7.98 2.13
C GLY A 239 34.02 9.05 1.32
N GLU A 240 34.92 9.80 1.95
CA GLU A 240 35.88 10.61 1.21
C GLU A 240 36.74 9.67 0.36
N TYR A 241 36.57 9.76 -0.97
CA TYR A 241 37.53 9.19 -1.91
C TYR A 241 38.83 9.98 -1.80
N VAL A 242 39.79 9.45 -1.05
CA VAL A 242 41.18 9.91 -1.13
C VAL A 242 41.75 9.38 -2.44
N ASN A 243 42.10 10.30 -3.35
CA ASN A 243 42.72 9.98 -4.63
C ASN A 243 44.21 9.67 -4.41
N ASP A 244 44.60 8.39 -4.49
CA ASP A 244 46.00 7.94 -4.41
C ASP A 244 46.76 8.17 -5.73
N GLU A 245 46.79 9.42 -6.21
CA GLU A 245 47.64 9.84 -7.33
C GLU A 245 48.60 10.94 -6.87
N GLU A 246 49.52 10.62 -5.97
CA GLU A 246 50.71 11.46 -5.74
C GLU A 246 51.90 10.67 -5.15
N PHE A 247 52.37 9.64 -5.86
CA PHE A 247 53.75 9.15 -5.69
C PHE A 247 54.30 8.69 -7.04
N ALA A 248 54.71 9.66 -7.85
CA ALA A 248 55.60 9.43 -8.98
C ALA A 248 56.56 10.61 -9.12
N ASP A 249 57.58 10.68 -8.26
CA ASP A 249 58.89 11.20 -8.67
C ASP A 249 60.00 10.76 -7.69
N GLU A 250 60.60 9.60 -7.94
CA GLU A 250 62.02 9.39 -7.62
C GLU A 250 62.66 8.68 -8.82
N THR A 251 63.27 9.48 -9.68
CA THR A 251 64.20 9.02 -10.71
C THR A 251 65.37 8.30 -10.05
N VAL A 252 65.49 6.99 -10.32
CA VAL A 252 66.67 6.20 -9.97
C VAL A 252 67.66 6.27 -11.14
N ASP A 253 68.78 6.95 -10.91
CA ASP A 253 69.95 6.96 -11.79
C ASP A 253 70.75 5.66 -11.63
N PHE A 254 70.97 4.96 -12.75
CA PHE A 254 71.96 3.88 -12.88
C PHE A 254 72.54 3.91 -14.31
N SER A 255 73.49 4.81 -14.56
CA SER A 255 74.78 4.53 -15.24
C SER A 255 75.53 5.81 -15.61
#